data_AF-A0A359H2T6-F1
#
_entry.id   AF-A0A359H2T6-F1
#
_cell.length_a   1.000
_cell.length_b   1.000
_cell.length_c   1.000
_cell.angle_alpha   90.00
_cell.angle_beta   90.00
_cell.angle_gamma   90.00
#
_symmetry.space_group_name_H-M   'P 1'
#
loop_
_entity.id
_entity.type
_entity.pdbx_description
1 polymer ?
#
loop_
_entity_poly.entity_id
_entity_poly.type
_entity_poly.pdbx_seq_one_letter_code
_entity_poly.pdbx_strand_id
1 'polypeptide(L)'
;MVSDNVWAGRYFDSSEVLVAPTGSGTVYYVDGNNGNDSWNGRYATRQGGTDGPFKTIGKAIDRYSDRVVGGNTFKIKAGIYRERIDIGNVKGNESENTRFTIGSYGDGEVII
;
A
#
# COMPACT_ATOMS: atom_id res chain seq x y z
N MET A 1 -9.85 -40.23 9.36
CA MET A 1 -10.46 -38.98 8.83
C MET A 1 -9.31 -38.15 8.32
N VAL A 2 -9.14 -38.10 7.00
CA VAL A 2 -8.15 -37.20 6.40
C VAL A 2 -8.78 -35.82 6.50
N SER A 3 -8.17 -34.93 7.28
CA SER A 3 -8.59 -33.53 7.30
C SER A 3 -8.27 -32.96 5.93
N ASP A 4 -9.31 -32.63 5.18
CA ASP A 4 -9.21 -31.90 3.92
C ASP A 4 -8.45 -30.61 4.19
N ASN A 5 -7.22 -30.54 3.67
CA ASN A 5 -6.45 -29.32 3.64
C ASN A 5 -7.08 -28.45 2.55
N VAL A 6 -8.15 -27.75 2.90
CA VAL A 6 -8.85 -26.83 1.99
C VAL A 6 -7.88 -25.68 1.74
N TRP A 7 -7.21 -25.73 0.61
CA TRP A 7 -6.46 -24.62 0.03
C TRP A 7 -7.41 -23.50 -0.42
N ALA A 8 -8.17 -22.93 0.53
CA ALA A 8 -9.06 -21.82 0.29
C ALA A 8 -8.22 -20.56 0.00
N GLY A 9 -8.41 -20.00 -1.19
CA GLY A 9 -8.30 -18.55 -1.40
C GLY A 9 -6.90 -17.94 -1.36
N ARG A 10 -6.00 -18.31 -2.27
CA ARG A 10 -4.88 -17.41 -2.63
C ARG A 10 -5.23 -16.42 -3.75
N TYR A 11 -6.50 -16.37 -4.16
CA TYR A 11 -6.99 -15.55 -5.26
C TYR A 11 -8.10 -14.63 -4.75
N PHE A 12 -8.13 -13.42 -5.32
CA PHE A 12 -9.11 -12.36 -5.06
C PHE A 12 -10.53 -12.93 -4.85
N ASP A 13 -11.11 -12.67 -3.68
CA ASP A 13 -12.48 -12.99 -3.35
C ASP A 13 -13.33 -11.74 -3.55
N SER A 14 -14.17 -11.74 -4.59
CA SER A 14 -15.07 -10.63 -4.89
C SER A 14 -16.17 -10.41 -3.84
N SER A 15 -16.32 -11.32 -2.88
CA SER A 15 -17.27 -11.22 -1.76
C SER A 15 -16.67 -10.60 -0.50
N GLU A 16 -15.35 -10.43 -0.43
CA GLU A 16 -14.68 -9.71 0.65
C GLU A 16 -14.94 -8.20 0.55
N VAL A 17 -15.27 -7.57 1.68
CA VAL A 17 -15.40 -6.13 1.77
C VAL A 17 -13.99 -5.53 1.84
N LEU A 18 -13.59 -4.81 0.79
CA LEU A 18 -12.30 -4.11 0.77
C LEU A 18 -12.27 -3.04 1.86
N VAL A 19 -11.57 -3.32 2.95
CA VAL A 19 -11.27 -2.35 4.00
C VAL A 19 -9.92 -1.70 3.72
N ALA A 20 -9.83 -0.39 3.95
CA ALA A 20 -8.57 0.32 3.80
C ALA A 20 -7.50 -0.31 4.72
N PRO A 21 -6.26 -0.48 4.24
CA PRO A 21 -5.21 -1.09 5.03
C PRO A 21 -4.94 -0.25 6.28
N THR A 22 -4.63 -0.93 7.38
CA THR A 22 -4.25 -0.32 8.66
C THR A 22 -2.86 -0.82 9.07
N GLY A 23 -2.19 -0.04 9.91
CA GLY A 23 -0.86 -0.34 10.42
C GLY A 23 -0.55 0.56 11.61
N SER A 24 0.51 0.25 12.34
CA SER A 24 0.93 0.95 13.55
C SER A 24 1.84 2.17 13.29
N GLY A 25 2.28 2.34 12.04
CA GLY A 25 3.23 3.36 11.60
C GLY A 25 2.59 4.51 10.83
N THR A 26 3.41 5.15 10.00
CA THR A 26 2.97 6.27 9.16
C THR A 26 2.13 5.77 7.99
N VAL A 27 1.05 6.50 7.70
CA VAL A 27 0.22 6.28 6.52
C VAL A 27 0.76 7.14 5.37
N TYR A 28 0.98 6.49 4.23
CA TYR A 28 1.36 7.11 2.97
C TYR A 28 0.29 6.86 1.92
N TYR A 29 0.13 7.84 1.02
CA TYR A 29 -0.91 7.84 -0.01
C TYR A 29 -0.28 7.84 -1.39
N VAL A 30 -0.90 7.08 -2.29
CA VAL A 30 -0.56 7.02 -3.72
C VAL A 30 -1.81 7.34 -4.53
N ASP A 31 -1.72 8.29 -5.46
CA ASP A 31 -2.78 8.64 -6.41
C ASP A 31 -2.15 8.75 -7.81
N GLY A 32 -2.41 7.77 -8.68
CA GLY A 32 -1.81 7.72 -10.02
C GLY A 32 -2.23 8.88 -10.94
N ASN A 33 -3.38 9.50 -10.65
CA ASN A 33 -3.93 10.60 -11.46
C ASN A 33 -3.47 11.97 -10.95
N ASN A 34 -3.44 12.18 -9.64
CA ASN A 34 -3.19 13.49 -9.03
C ASN A 34 -1.88 13.59 -8.24
N GLY A 35 -1.15 12.49 -8.07
CA GLY A 35 0.08 12.44 -7.28
C GLY A 35 1.31 12.97 -8.00
N ASN A 36 2.37 13.17 -7.22
CA ASN A 36 3.68 13.58 -7.70
C ASN A 36 4.78 12.91 -6.85
N ASP A 37 5.74 12.27 -7.50
CA ASP A 37 6.83 11.54 -6.82
C ASP A 37 7.87 12.43 -6.12
N SER A 38 7.77 13.75 -6.33
CA SER A 38 8.49 14.77 -5.56
C SER A 38 7.77 15.20 -4.28
N TRP A 39 6.55 14.68 -4.01
CA TRP A 39 5.82 14.96 -2.78
C TRP A 39 6.17 13.97 -1.66
N ASN A 40 5.66 14.22 -0.45
CA ASN A 40 5.99 13.42 0.73
C ASN A 40 5.03 12.23 1.00
N GLY A 41 3.96 12.10 0.24
CA GLY A 41 2.98 11.03 0.38
C GLY A 41 2.14 11.07 1.65
N ARG A 42 2.25 12.08 2.51
CA ARG A 42 1.57 12.08 3.83
C ARG A 42 0.11 12.47 3.77
N TYR A 43 -0.36 12.95 2.62
CA TYR A 43 -1.71 13.46 2.44
C TYR A 43 -2.37 12.81 1.22
N ALA A 44 -3.65 12.47 1.34
CA ALA A 44 -4.44 11.88 0.27
C ALA A 44 -4.69 12.85 -0.91
N THR A 45 -4.56 14.15 -0.67
CA THR A 45 -4.70 15.22 -1.67
C THR A 45 -3.62 16.28 -1.45
N ARG A 46 -3.29 17.04 -2.50
CA ARG A 46 -2.29 18.12 -2.43
C ARG A 46 -2.71 19.20 -1.43
N GLN A 47 -1.84 19.51 -0.46
CA GLN A 47 -2.04 20.57 0.53
C GLN A 47 -1.28 21.86 0.17
N GLY A 48 -0.32 21.78 -0.75
CA GLY A 48 0.57 22.89 -1.13
C GLY A 48 2.03 22.47 -1.09
N GLY A 49 2.93 23.24 -1.72
CA GLY A 49 4.36 22.90 -1.75
C GLY A 49 4.62 21.45 -2.24
N THR A 50 5.28 20.66 -1.38
CA THR A 50 5.57 19.22 -1.59
C THR A 50 4.69 18.29 -0.74
N ASP A 51 3.59 18.81 -0.18
CA ASP A 51 2.64 18.04 0.61
C ASP A 51 1.52 17.50 -0.29
N GLY A 52 1.47 16.18 -0.45
CA GLY A 52 0.48 15.48 -1.28
C GLY A 52 0.85 14.01 -1.52
N PRO A 53 0.03 13.25 -2.26
CA PRO A 53 0.26 11.83 -2.51
C PRO A 53 1.40 11.57 -3.51
N PHE A 54 2.05 10.41 -3.40
CA PHE A 54 2.94 9.93 -4.46
C PHE A 54 2.15 9.62 -5.73
N LYS A 55 2.83 9.66 -6.88
CA LYS A 55 2.22 9.24 -8.15
C LYS A 55 2.35 7.74 -8.35
N THR A 56 3.49 7.16 -7.98
CA THR A 56 3.79 5.74 -8.19
C THR A 56 3.88 4.98 -6.88
N ILE A 57 3.53 3.69 -6.93
CA ILE A 57 3.59 2.76 -5.80
C ILE A 57 5.06 2.49 -5.46
N GLY A 58 5.89 2.25 -6.47
CA GLY A 58 7.34 2.03 -6.32
C GLY A 58 8.01 3.18 -5.59
N LYS A 59 7.68 4.45 -5.93
CA LYS A 59 8.23 5.59 -5.20
C LYS A 59 7.85 5.61 -3.73
N ALA A 60 6.59 5.31 -3.41
CA ALA A 60 6.12 5.31 -2.03
C ALA A 60 6.88 4.26 -1.20
N ILE A 61 7.08 3.07 -1.77
CA ILE A 61 7.83 1.98 -1.14
C ILE A 61 9.31 2.37 -0.99
N ASP A 62 9.99 2.77 -2.07
CA ASP A 62 11.43 3.09 -2.07
C ASP A 62 11.80 4.28 -1.18
N ARG A 63 10.95 5.32 -1.15
CA ARG A 63 11.24 6.55 -0.41
C ARG A 63 11.37 6.31 1.09
N TYR A 64 10.73 5.25 1.57
CA TYR A 64 10.69 4.93 2.98
C TYR A 64 11.21 3.54 3.31
N SER A 65 11.50 2.67 2.35
CA SER A 65 11.95 1.28 2.57
C SER A 65 13.18 1.16 3.46
N ASP A 66 14.07 2.16 3.46
CA ASP A 66 15.26 2.25 4.31
C ASP A 66 14.98 2.76 5.73
N ARG A 67 13.87 3.48 5.92
CA ARG A 67 13.41 4.08 7.19
C ARG A 67 12.22 3.37 7.80
N VAL A 68 11.61 2.42 7.11
CA VAL A 68 10.43 1.73 7.63
C VAL A 68 10.89 0.70 8.65
N VAL A 69 11.04 1.17 9.89
CA VAL A 69 10.69 0.38 11.05
C VAL A 69 9.26 -0.12 10.81
N GLY A 70 9.06 -1.43 10.78
CA GLY A 70 7.78 -2.01 10.38
C GLY A 70 6.55 -1.35 11.02
N GLY A 71 5.41 -1.37 10.31
CA GLY A 71 4.15 -0.77 10.75
C GLY A 71 3.55 0.24 9.77
N ASN A 72 4.31 0.73 8.79
CA ASN A 72 3.79 1.70 7.82
C ASN A 72 2.71 1.12 6.92
N THR A 73 1.82 2.01 6.49
CA THR A 73 0.67 1.69 5.65
C THR A 73 0.70 2.50 4.37
N PHE A 74 0.59 1.84 3.23
CA PHE A 74 0.48 2.45 1.91
C PHE A 74 -0.93 2.28 1.39
N LYS A 75 -1.65 3.41 1.32
CA LYS A 75 -3.01 3.52 0.81
C LYS A 75 -2.95 3.95 -0.66
N ILE A 76 -3.35 3.05 -1.54
CA ILE A 76 -3.33 3.27 -2.99
C ILE A 76 -4.74 3.59 -3.47
N LYS A 77 -4.91 4.73 -4.15
CA LYS A 77 -6.20 5.12 -4.68
C LYS A 77 -6.56 4.24 -5.88
N ALA A 78 -7.85 3.97 -6.08
CA ALA A 78 -8.33 3.21 -7.22
C ALA A 78 -7.76 3.75 -8.56
N GLY A 79 -7.34 2.83 -9.43
CA GLY A 79 -6.68 3.16 -10.68
C GLY A 79 -5.83 2.01 -11.24
N ILE A 80 -5.29 2.24 -12.45
CA ILE A 80 -4.39 1.32 -13.13
C ILE A 80 -2.96 1.85 -13.01
N TYR A 81 -2.06 1.06 -12.42
CA TYR A 81 -0.68 1.39 -12.12
C TYR A 81 0.27 0.54 -12.97
N ARG A 82 0.66 1.05 -14.13
CA ARG A 82 1.56 0.34 -15.06
C ARG A 82 3.02 0.46 -14.62
N GLU A 83 3.37 -0.22 -13.53
CA GLU A 83 4.71 -0.19 -12.95
C GLU A 83 5.15 -1.56 -12.44
N ARG A 84 6.47 -1.77 -12.34
CA ARG A 84 7.02 -2.93 -11.64
C ARG A 84 7.28 -2.54 -10.19
N ILE A 85 6.67 -3.26 -9.27
CA ILE A 85 6.92 -3.08 -7.84
C ILE A 85 8.09 -3.98 -7.42
N ASP A 86 9.13 -3.35 -6.87
CA ASP A 86 10.23 -4.05 -6.22
C ASP A 86 10.06 -3.95 -4.70
N ILE A 87 9.83 -5.09 -4.05
CA ILE A 87 9.72 -5.20 -2.59
C ILE A 87 11.00 -5.76 -1.94
N GLY A 88 12.08 -5.96 -2.70
CA GLY A 88 13.33 -6.52 -2.20
C GLY A 88 13.99 -5.67 -1.11
N ASN A 89 13.71 -4.37 -1.09
CA ASN A 89 14.22 -3.43 -0.08
C ASN A 89 13.30 -3.31 1.15
N VAL A 90 12.11 -3.92 1.12
CA VAL A 90 11.17 -3.89 2.25
C VAL A 90 11.63 -4.89 3.30
N LYS A 91 12.14 -4.37 4.42
CA LYS A 91 12.49 -5.19 5.58
C LYS A 91 11.30 -5.25 6.53
N GLY A 92 10.53 -6.32 6.45
CA GLY A 92 9.50 -6.62 7.44
C GLY A 92 10.09 -6.73 8.85
N ASN A 93 9.22 -6.63 9.85
CA ASN A 93 9.55 -6.95 11.24
C ASN A 93 8.90 -8.31 11.58
N GLU A 94 9.54 -9.09 12.45
CA GLU A 94 9.03 -10.38 12.92
C GLU A 94 7.76 -10.23 13.78
N SER A 95 7.48 -9.03 14.29
CA SER A 95 6.25 -8.73 15.03
C SER A 95 5.06 -8.46 14.12
N GLU A 96 3.96 -9.16 14.35
CA GLU A 96 2.71 -8.96 13.61
C GLU A 96 2.19 -7.51 13.73
N ASN A 97 2.44 -6.86 14.88
CA ASN A 97 2.00 -5.49 15.16
C ASN A 97 2.77 -4.43 14.36
N THR A 98 3.86 -4.81 13.71
CA THR A 98 4.72 -3.93 12.90
C THR A 98 4.82 -4.45 11.46
N ARG A 99 3.78 -5.14 10.98
CA ARG A 99 3.66 -5.48 9.56
C ARG A 99 3.59 -4.24 8.70
N PHE A 100 4.17 -4.35 7.51
CA PHE A 100 3.91 -3.41 6.44
C PHE A 100 2.59 -3.77 5.80
N THR A 101 1.77 -2.77 5.52
CA THR A 101 0.49 -2.97 4.84
C THR A 101 0.41 -2.12 3.58
N ILE A 102 -0.02 -2.74 2.49
CA ILE A 102 -0.25 -2.12 1.19
C ILE A 102 -1.65 -2.52 0.78
N GLY A 103 -2.46 -1.57 0.37
CA GLY A 103 -3.84 -1.87 -0.02
C GLY A 103 -4.55 -0.67 -0.63
N SER A 104 -5.68 -0.94 -1.28
CA SER A 104 -6.54 0.08 -1.83
C SER A 104 -7.22 0.91 -0.74
N TYR A 105 -7.63 2.14 -1.08
CA TYR A 105 -8.53 2.92 -0.23
C TYR A 105 -9.53 3.72 -1.08
N GLY A 106 -10.67 4.05 -0.46
CA GLY A 106 -11.79 4.70 -1.14
C GLY A 106 -12.58 3.71 -1.99
N ASP A 107 -13.41 4.25 -2.87
CA ASP A 107 -14.27 3.44 -3.73
C ASP A 107 -13.51 3.06 -5.01
N GLY A 108 -13.28 1.76 -5.21
CA GLY A 108 -12.77 1.21 -6.47
C GLY A 108 -11.59 0.26 -6.33
N GLU A 109 -11.15 -0.25 -7.48
CA GLU A 109 -10.12 -1.28 -7.59
C GLU A 109 -8.75 -0.68 -7.93
N VAL A 110 -7.70 -1.29 -7.38
CA VAL A 110 -6.31 -1.01 -7.74
C VAL A 110 -5.83 -2.17 -8.60
N ILE A 111 -5.46 -1.85 -9.84
CA ILE A 111 -4.92 -2.82 -10.80
C ILE A 111 -3.47 -2.42 -11.06
N ILE A 112 -2.56 -3.38 -10.93
CA ILE A 112 -1.10 -3.19 -11.08
C ILE A 112 -0.61 -4.07 -12.22
#